data_AF-A0A9D1UIL6-F1
#
_entry.id   AF-A0A9D1UIL6-F1
#
_cell.length_a   1.000
_cell.length_b   1.000
_cell.length_c   1.000
_cell.angle_alpha   90.00
_cell.angle_beta   90.00
_cell.angle_gamma   90.00
#
_symmetry.space_group_name_H-M   'P 1'
#
loop_
_entity.id
_entity.type
_entity.pdbx_description
1 polymer ?
#
loop_
_entity_poly.entity_id
_entity_poly.type
_entity_poly.pdbx_seq_one_letter_code
_entity_poly.pdbx_strand_id
1 'polypeptide(L)'
;MNFRSVLMMGITVFLFPSCEGVFDDMYDEPRNEKNEAFGFVAVNGNKGTVYIDATSYSLWTYIDFHTKTIDTVSIGVGAEPKDWDIAVHRYDAKTNGGSVLQTNLVSLDDVNKISHVNEEHFVSDVWSEVVVDMSGMMDGNIIYSESYVNEVLSKWLDVNTATMPPVYTLSGKVYLIKLSDGTFAAVRLSNYMNDASVKGFMTIDYVYPLNLGKCQE
;
A
#
# COMPACT_ATOMS: atom_id res chain seq x y z
N MET A 1 51.47 -73.98 35.53
CA MET A 1 50.61 -73.81 36.72
C MET A 1 49.56 -72.78 36.35
N ASN A 2 48.31 -73.20 36.20
CA ASN A 2 47.17 -72.34 35.87
C ASN A 2 46.79 -71.46 37.08
N PHE A 3 46.43 -70.19 36.85
CA PHE A 3 45.38 -69.44 37.57
C PHE A 3 45.22 -68.06 36.87
N ARG A 4 44.19 -67.88 36.03
CA ARG A 4 42.89 -67.20 36.27
C ARG A 4 42.94 -65.65 36.28
N SER A 5 42.24 -65.12 35.26
CA SER A 5 41.32 -63.97 35.27
C SER A 5 41.85 -62.57 35.59
N VAL A 6 41.69 -61.62 34.68
CA VAL A 6 40.71 -60.52 34.78
C VAL A 6 40.52 -59.90 33.38
N LEU A 7 39.26 -59.81 33.00
CA LEU A 7 38.73 -59.12 31.82
C LEU A 7 38.90 -57.60 32.02
N MET A 8 39.53 -56.89 31.08
CA MET A 8 39.46 -55.43 31.01
C MET A 8 39.01 -55.04 29.61
N MET A 9 37.75 -54.59 29.53
CA MET A 9 37.18 -53.86 28.40
C MET A 9 38.02 -52.61 28.12
N GLY A 10 38.57 -52.51 26.91
CA GLY A 10 39.16 -51.29 26.36
C GLY A 10 38.31 -50.84 25.18
N ILE A 11 37.53 -49.79 25.41
CA ILE A 11 36.53 -49.20 24.52
C ILE A 11 37.22 -48.65 23.26
N THR A 12 36.82 -49.15 22.09
CA THR A 12 37.11 -48.54 20.78
C THR A 12 36.43 -47.17 20.72
N VAL A 13 37.22 -46.10 20.63
CA VAL A 13 36.73 -44.75 20.35
C VAL A 13 36.19 -44.74 18.92
N PHE A 14 34.87 -44.84 18.79
CA PHE A 14 34.18 -44.47 17.55
C PHE A 14 34.19 -42.94 17.47
N LEU A 15 34.93 -42.40 16.52
CA LEU A 15 34.75 -41.02 16.06
C LEU A 15 33.39 -40.97 15.34
N PHE A 16 32.37 -40.48 16.02
CA PHE A 16 31.14 -40.05 15.36
C PHE A 16 31.42 -38.71 14.66
N PRO A 17 30.96 -38.52 13.42
CA PRO A 17 30.88 -37.17 12.86
C PRO A 17 29.94 -36.37 13.76
N SER A 18 30.37 -35.18 14.16
CA SER A 18 29.53 -34.22 14.84
C SER A 18 28.24 -34.04 14.04
N CYS A 19 27.11 -34.49 14.58
CA CYS A 19 25.80 -34.02 14.16
C CYS A 19 25.75 -32.52 14.44
N GLU A 20 26.03 -31.71 13.43
CA GLU A 20 25.51 -30.34 13.34
C GLU A 20 23.98 -30.42 13.25
N GLY A 21 23.28 -29.63 14.07
CA GLY A 21 21.92 -29.18 13.75
C GLY A 21 20.75 -30.01 14.25
N VAL A 22 20.59 -30.20 15.58
CA VAL A 22 19.30 -30.67 16.16
C VAL A 22 18.72 -29.70 17.20
N PHE A 23 19.30 -28.51 17.41
CA PHE A 23 18.81 -27.58 18.44
C PHE A 23 18.76 -26.09 18.06
N ASP A 24 18.83 -25.73 16.78
CA ASP A 24 18.70 -24.31 16.37
C ASP A 24 17.26 -23.83 16.13
N ASP A 25 16.26 -24.73 16.12
CA ASP A 25 14.87 -24.37 15.80
C ASP A 25 14.01 -24.09 17.05
N MET A 26 14.63 -23.65 18.14
CA MET A 26 13.93 -23.36 19.42
C MET A 26 14.03 -21.89 19.87
N TYR A 27 14.53 -21.03 19.00
CA TYR A 27 14.36 -19.60 19.13
C TYR A 27 13.57 -19.13 17.92
N ASP A 28 12.38 -18.57 18.16
CA ASP A 28 11.64 -17.77 17.16
C ASP A 28 12.56 -16.61 16.75
N GLU A 29 13.40 -16.84 15.75
CA GLU A 29 13.92 -15.76 14.94
C GLU A 29 12.69 -15.05 14.35
N PRO A 30 12.63 -13.70 14.40
CA PRO A 30 11.57 -13.01 13.68
C PRO A 30 11.64 -13.48 12.24
N ARG A 31 10.59 -14.17 11.78
CA ARG A 31 10.41 -14.54 10.37
C ARG A 31 10.82 -13.33 9.58
N ASN A 32 11.93 -13.46 8.84
CA ASN A 32 12.40 -12.44 7.93
C ASN A 32 11.19 -11.83 7.24
N GLU A 33 10.91 -10.56 7.56
CA GLU A 33 10.09 -9.71 6.73
C GLU A 33 10.63 -9.91 5.32
N LYS A 34 9.80 -10.44 4.41
CA LYS A 34 10.13 -10.29 3.00
C LYS A 34 10.42 -8.80 2.85
N ASN A 35 11.60 -8.45 2.35
CA ASN A 35 11.88 -7.10 1.89
C ASN A 35 10.90 -6.80 0.75
N GLU A 36 9.65 -6.50 1.08
CA GLU A 36 8.65 -6.08 0.12
C GLU A 36 9.11 -4.69 -0.33
N ALA A 37 9.67 -4.63 -1.54
CA ALA A 37 10.07 -3.38 -2.12
C ALA A 37 8.82 -2.50 -2.25
N PHE A 38 8.76 -1.38 -1.54
CA PHE A 38 7.76 -0.34 -1.77
C PHE A 38 8.06 0.39 -3.08
N GLY A 39 7.04 0.95 -3.72
CA GLY A 39 7.19 1.61 -5.01
C GLY A 39 6.28 1.04 -6.09
N PHE A 40 6.71 1.27 -7.33
CA PHE A 40 6.14 0.64 -8.52
C PHE A 40 6.66 -0.80 -8.63
N VAL A 41 5.96 -1.73 -8.00
CA VAL A 41 6.36 -3.14 -7.87
C VAL A 41 6.12 -3.97 -9.12
N ALA A 42 5.22 -3.53 -10.01
CA ALA A 42 4.99 -4.15 -11.30
C ALA A 42 4.69 -3.10 -12.37
N VAL A 43 5.31 -3.22 -13.54
CA VAL A 43 5.10 -2.33 -14.69
C VAL A 43 5.03 -3.17 -15.96
N ASN A 44 3.91 -3.06 -16.69
CA ASN A 44 3.68 -3.72 -17.97
C ASN A 44 3.02 -2.73 -18.95
N GLY A 45 3.86 -2.09 -19.76
CA GLY A 45 3.42 -1.03 -20.68
C GLY A 45 2.87 0.16 -19.90
N ASN A 46 1.58 0.47 -20.13
CA ASN A 46 0.87 1.53 -19.41
C ASN A 46 0.13 1.02 -18.18
N LYS A 47 0.20 -0.27 -17.83
CA LYS A 47 -0.42 -0.83 -16.63
C LYS A 47 0.65 -1.14 -15.57
N GLY A 48 0.27 -1.11 -14.31
CA GLY A 48 1.18 -1.51 -13.24
C GLY A 48 0.51 -1.60 -11.88
N THR A 49 1.33 -1.87 -10.87
CA THR A 49 0.92 -1.94 -9.47
C THR A 49 1.91 -1.12 -8.64
N VAL A 50 1.35 -0.28 -7.78
CA VAL A 50 2.07 0.49 -6.76
C VAL A 50 1.78 -0.16 -5.41
N TYR A 51 2.82 -0.40 -4.63
CA TYR A 51 2.73 -0.89 -3.25
C TYR A 51 3.39 0.11 -2.31
N ILE A 52 2.64 0.62 -1.34
CA ILE A 52 3.11 1.67 -0.41
C ILE A 52 2.80 1.32 1.04
N ASP A 53 3.69 1.77 1.92
CA ASP A 53 3.43 1.86 3.35
C ASP A 53 2.77 3.22 3.65
N ALA A 54 1.45 3.20 3.86
CA ALA A 54 0.68 4.34 4.35
C ALA A 54 0.25 4.11 5.80
N THR A 55 1.03 3.36 6.60
CA THR A 55 0.64 3.04 7.98
C THR A 55 0.69 4.25 8.91
N SER A 56 1.60 5.20 8.66
CA SER A 56 1.76 6.38 9.51
C SER A 56 0.62 7.38 9.33
N TYR A 57 0.14 7.95 10.45
CA TYR A 57 -0.76 9.10 10.45
C TYR A 57 -0.02 10.43 10.20
N SER A 58 1.30 10.46 10.28
CA SER A 58 2.07 11.72 10.13
C SER A 58 2.70 11.91 8.76
N LEU A 59 2.50 10.98 7.81
CA LEU A 59 3.17 10.97 6.51
C LEU A 59 2.16 11.02 5.35
N TRP A 60 2.46 11.83 4.35
CA TRP A 60 1.92 11.69 3.00
C TRP A 60 2.91 10.94 2.13
N THR A 61 2.40 9.97 1.37
CA THR A 61 3.15 9.26 0.32
C THR A 61 2.66 9.74 -1.04
N TYR A 62 3.53 10.44 -1.76
CA TYR A 62 3.29 11.05 -3.06
C TYR A 62 3.69 10.05 -4.15
N ILE A 63 2.84 9.92 -5.17
CA ILE A 63 3.02 9.01 -6.30
C ILE A 63 3.02 9.85 -7.57
N ASP A 64 4.06 9.69 -8.38
CA ASP A 64 4.15 10.25 -9.72
C ASP A 64 4.10 9.12 -10.77
N PHE A 65 3.03 9.05 -11.55
CA PHE A 65 2.87 8.07 -12.62
C PHE A 65 3.70 8.41 -13.87
N HIS A 66 4.05 9.69 -14.08
CA HIS A 66 4.88 10.14 -15.20
C HIS A 66 6.28 9.56 -15.08
N THR A 67 6.91 9.77 -13.93
CA THR A 67 8.30 9.35 -13.68
C THR A 67 8.40 8.00 -12.96
N LYS A 68 7.28 7.49 -12.44
CA LYS A 68 7.20 6.26 -11.62
C LYS A 68 8.04 6.36 -10.35
N THR A 69 7.99 7.51 -9.69
CA THR A 69 8.67 7.75 -8.41
C THR A 69 7.66 7.85 -7.26
N ILE A 70 8.17 7.61 -6.07
CA ILE A 70 7.44 7.77 -4.82
C ILE A 70 8.30 8.58 -3.87
N ASP A 71 7.68 9.55 -3.22
CA ASP A 71 8.28 10.37 -2.17
C ASP A 71 7.39 10.36 -0.93
N THR A 72 7.98 10.42 0.26
CA THR A 72 7.24 10.44 1.52
C THR A 72 7.63 11.67 2.32
N VAL A 73 6.63 12.42 2.81
CA VAL A 73 6.84 13.70 3.51
C VAL A 73 6.04 13.74 4.79
N SER A 74 6.67 14.23 5.86
CA SER A 74 6.00 14.47 7.14
C SER A 74 5.13 15.71 7.11
N ILE A 75 3.88 15.56 7.54
CA ILE A 75 2.89 16.64 7.64
C ILE A 75 3.42 17.73 8.59
N GLY A 76 3.38 18.99 8.12
CA GLY A 76 3.78 20.16 8.90
C GLY A 76 5.29 20.41 9.00
N VAL A 77 6.14 19.55 8.44
CA VAL A 77 7.61 19.69 8.51
C VAL A 77 8.24 19.75 7.12
N GLY A 78 7.89 18.82 6.24
CA GLY A 78 8.51 18.73 4.91
C GLY A 78 7.75 19.49 3.84
N ALA A 79 8.46 19.86 2.78
CA ALA A 79 7.84 20.43 1.58
C ALA A 79 7.35 19.32 0.66
N GLU A 80 6.20 19.54 0.01
CA GLU A 80 5.69 18.64 -1.01
C GLU A 80 6.68 18.53 -2.19
N PRO A 81 6.81 17.36 -2.83
CA PRO A 81 7.61 17.22 -4.03
C PRO A 81 7.08 18.15 -5.13
N LYS A 82 7.96 18.52 -6.08
CA LYS A 82 7.59 19.42 -7.19
C LYS A 82 6.61 18.77 -8.15
N ASP A 83 6.89 17.50 -8.47
CA ASP A 83 6.16 16.71 -9.45
C ASP A 83 5.56 15.50 -8.72
N TRP A 84 4.24 15.39 -8.76
CA TRP A 84 3.44 14.29 -8.20
C TRP A 84 2.02 14.35 -8.76
N ASP A 85 1.34 13.21 -8.81
CA ASP A 85 0.00 13.10 -9.39
C ASP A 85 -1.07 12.91 -8.32
N ILE A 86 -0.85 11.93 -7.43
CA ILE A 86 -1.70 11.68 -6.27
C ILE A 86 -0.84 11.50 -5.02
N ALA A 87 -1.42 11.77 -3.86
CA ALA A 87 -0.81 11.44 -2.59
C ALA A 87 -1.78 10.64 -1.72
N VAL A 88 -1.22 9.79 -0.86
CA VAL A 88 -1.95 8.95 0.08
C VAL A 88 -1.47 9.20 1.50
N HIS A 89 -2.41 9.37 2.42
CA HIS A 89 -2.18 9.42 3.85
C HIS A 89 -3.19 8.47 4.49
N ARG A 90 -2.71 7.40 5.15
CA ARG A 90 -3.56 6.30 5.61
C ARG A 90 -4.44 5.75 4.48
N TYR A 91 -5.72 6.10 4.46
CA TYR A 91 -6.67 5.74 3.40
C TYR A 91 -7.22 6.97 2.67
N ASP A 92 -6.84 8.17 3.11
CA ASP A 92 -7.17 9.42 2.47
C ASP A 92 -6.28 9.62 1.25
N ALA A 93 -6.87 10.17 0.19
CA ALA A 93 -6.16 10.48 -1.04
C ALA A 93 -6.38 11.93 -1.44
N LYS A 94 -5.39 12.52 -2.09
CA LYS A 94 -5.48 13.85 -2.72
C LYS A 94 -4.80 13.85 -4.08
N THR A 95 -5.11 14.84 -4.90
CA THR A 95 -4.59 15.00 -6.26
C THR A 95 -3.82 16.32 -6.40
N ASN A 96 -2.87 16.37 -7.32
CA ASN A 96 -2.14 17.60 -7.63
C ASN A 96 -2.89 18.45 -8.67
N GLY A 97 -3.92 19.16 -8.21
CA GLY A 97 -4.77 19.99 -9.09
C GLY A 97 -5.58 19.16 -10.09
N GLY A 98 -5.79 17.88 -9.80
CA GLY A 98 -6.59 16.98 -10.61
C GLY A 98 -8.06 16.95 -10.20
N SER A 99 -8.79 16.03 -10.81
CA SER A 99 -10.16 15.72 -10.44
C SER A 99 -10.45 14.25 -10.68
N VAL A 100 -11.44 13.70 -9.97
CA VAL A 100 -11.65 12.24 -9.91
C VAL A 100 -13.10 11.88 -10.19
N LEU A 101 -13.28 10.81 -10.95
CA LEU A 101 -14.57 10.18 -11.24
C LEU A 101 -14.55 8.71 -10.81
N GLN A 102 -15.45 8.33 -9.90
CA GLN A 102 -15.70 6.91 -9.62
C GLN A 102 -16.51 6.29 -10.77
N THR A 103 -16.02 5.19 -11.34
CA THR A 103 -16.74 4.45 -12.38
C THR A 103 -17.55 3.29 -11.80
N ASN A 104 -18.37 2.67 -12.64
CA ASN A 104 -19.03 1.41 -12.29
C ASN A 104 -18.16 0.18 -12.56
N LEU A 105 -16.98 0.35 -13.19
CA LEU A 105 -16.07 -0.74 -13.51
C LEU A 105 -15.43 -1.31 -12.25
N VAL A 106 -15.15 -2.61 -12.29
CA VAL A 106 -14.49 -3.35 -11.21
C VAL A 106 -13.14 -3.95 -11.62
N SER A 107 -12.78 -3.81 -12.90
CA SER A 107 -11.51 -4.27 -13.48
C SER A 107 -10.90 -3.17 -14.34
N LEU A 108 -9.58 -3.01 -14.25
CA LEU A 108 -8.81 -2.07 -15.08
C LEU A 108 -8.75 -2.50 -16.55
N ASP A 109 -9.01 -3.77 -16.87
CA ASP A 109 -9.04 -4.25 -18.24
C ASP A 109 -10.21 -3.67 -19.05
N ASP A 110 -11.27 -3.29 -18.36
CA ASP A 110 -12.47 -2.71 -18.98
C ASP A 110 -12.33 -1.21 -19.25
N VAL A 111 -11.28 -0.55 -18.75
CA VAL A 111 -11.11 0.90 -18.88
C VAL A 111 -10.90 1.31 -20.35
N ASN A 112 -10.26 0.46 -21.15
CA ASN A 112 -10.10 0.71 -22.60
C ASN A 112 -11.43 0.69 -23.37
N LYS A 113 -12.53 0.22 -22.76
CA LYS A 113 -13.88 0.25 -23.35
C LYS A 113 -14.56 1.60 -23.13
N ILE A 114 -14.00 2.48 -22.30
CA ILE A 114 -14.51 3.83 -22.07
C ILE A 114 -14.16 4.69 -23.29
N SER A 115 -15.15 4.91 -24.16
CA SER A 115 -14.99 5.74 -25.36
C SER A 115 -15.24 7.23 -25.11
N HIS A 116 -15.93 7.57 -24.01
CA HIS A 116 -16.26 8.94 -23.65
C HIS A 116 -16.41 9.07 -22.13
N VAL A 117 -15.96 10.18 -21.57
CA VAL A 117 -16.18 10.55 -20.18
C VAL A 117 -16.84 11.93 -20.12
N ASN A 118 -17.86 12.09 -19.29
CA ASN A 118 -18.38 13.43 -19.02
C ASN A 118 -17.49 14.09 -17.96
N GLU A 119 -16.73 15.11 -18.37
CA GLU A 119 -15.82 15.83 -17.48
C GLU A 119 -16.54 16.56 -16.34
N GLU A 120 -17.82 16.93 -16.52
CA GLU A 120 -18.63 17.58 -15.48
C GLU A 120 -18.85 16.71 -14.24
N HIS A 121 -18.64 15.39 -14.35
CA HIS A 121 -18.79 14.47 -13.23
C HIS A 121 -17.49 14.26 -12.44
N PHE A 122 -16.38 14.86 -12.88
CA PHE A 122 -15.13 14.78 -12.14
C PHE A 122 -15.16 15.77 -10.96
N VAL A 123 -14.74 15.28 -9.79
CA VAL A 123 -14.76 16.03 -8.54
C VAL A 123 -13.33 16.39 -8.16
N SER A 124 -13.07 17.69 -8.04
CA SER A 124 -11.80 18.23 -7.53
C SER A 124 -11.69 18.05 -6.01
N ASP A 125 -10.47 18.19 -5.53
CA ASP A 125 -10.16 18.15 -4.11
C ASP A 125 -10.87 19.27 -3.34
N VAL A 126 -11.21 18.98 -2.08
CA VAL A 126 -11.81 19.91 -1.13
C VAL A 126 -10.87 20.13 0.05
N TRP A 127 -10.92 21.32 0.63
CA TRP A 127 -10.21 21.62 1.87
C TRP A 127 -10.91 20.94 3.05
N SER A 128 -10.20 20.09 3.77
CA SER A 128 -10.73 19.27 4.87
C SER A 128 -9.68 19.04 5.95
N GLU A 129 -10.01 18.25 6.96
CA GLU A 129 -9.13 17.82 8.03
C GLU A 129 -8.76 16.34 7.88
N VAL A 130 -7.47 16.03 8.05
CA VAL A 130 -6.96 14.65 8.09
C VAL A 130 -6.38 14.35 9.47
N VAL A 131 -6.54 13.11 9.92
CA VAL A 131 -6.06 12.67 11.24
C VAL A 131 -4.54 12.50 11.23
N VAL A 132 -3.83 13.19 12.12
CA VAL A 132 -2.36 13.10 12.19
C VAL A 132 -1.82 12.40 13.44
N ASP A 133 -2.64 12.29 14.49
CA ASP A 133 -2.30 11.53 15.69
C ASP A 133 -3.54 10.90 16.33
N MET A 134 -3.44 9.60 16.60
CA MET A 134 -4.46 8.77 17.25
C MET A 134 -4.04 8.27 18.64
N SER A 135 -2.85 8.66 19.13
CA SER A 135 -2.30 8.19 20.41
C SER A 135 -3.19 8.56 21.61
N GLY A 136 -3.86 9.71 21.54
CA GLY A 136 -4.80 10.20 22.54
C GLY A 136 -6.24 9.71 22.38
N MET A 137 -6.54 8.83 21.40
CA MET A 137 -7.91 8.44 21.07
C MET A 137 -8.66 7.83 22.27
N MET A 138 -7.97 7.07 23.14
CA MET A 138 -8.58 6.48 24.34
C MET A 138 -9.03 7.54 25.36
N ASP A 139 -8.38 8.70 25.37
CA ASP A 139 -8.74 9.86 26.17
C ASP A 139 -9.69 10.81 25.42
N GLY A 140 -10.18 10.41 24.25
CA GLY A 140 -11.05 11.21 23.39
C GLY A 140 -10.33 12.32 22.60
N ASN A 141 -8.99 12.30 22.57
CA ASN A 141 -8.19 13.33 21.89
C ASN A 141 -7.64 12.79 20.57
N ILE A 142 -8.11 13.34 19.45
CA ILE A 142 -7.59 13.06 18.11
C ILE A 142 -7.03 14.37 17.56
N ILE A 143 -5.80 14.33 17.03
CA ILE A 143 -5.17 15.51 16.43
C ILE A 143 -5.38 15.46 14.92
N TYR A 144 -5.78 16.60 14.37
CA TYR A 144 -6.02 16.79 12.95
C TYR A 144 -5.07 17.83 12.35
N SER A 145 -4.88 17.75 11.04
CA SER A 145 -4.24 18.79 10.24
C SER A 145 -5.14 19.12 9.06
N GLU A 146 -5.21 20.39 8.69
CA GLU A 146 -5.89 20.81 7.47
C GLU A 146 -5.10 20.36 6.24
N SER A 147 -5.80 19.84 5.23
CA SER A 147 -5.22 19.45 3.94
C SER A 147 -6.29 19.39 2.85
N TYR A 148 -5.84 19.39 1.59
CA TYR A 148 -6.71 18.99 0.49
C TYR A 148 -6.93 17.48 0.53
N VAL A 149 -8.17 17.07 0.26
CA VAL A 149 -8.57 15.66 0.15
C VAL A 149 -9.53 15.50 -1.03
N ASN A 150 -9.37 14.42 -1.78
CA ASN A 150 -10.31 14.03 -2.81
C ASN A 150 -11.32 13.01 -2.25
N GLU A 151 -12.50 13.49 -1.88
CA GLU A 151 -13.55 12.64 -1.29
C GLU A 151 -14.00 11.50 -2.23
N VAL A 152 -13.85 11.65 -3.55
CA VAL A 152 -14.22 10.60 -4.49
C VAL A 152 -13.16 9.51 -4.51
N LEU A 153 -11.88 9.84 -4.57
CA LEU A 153 -10.80 8.86 -4.56
C LEU A 153 -10.71 8.12 -3.22
N SER A 154 -10.87 8.84 -2.10
CA SER A 154 -10.86 8.23 -0.75
C SER A 154 -11.98 7.21 -0.53
N LYS A 155 -13.03 7.18 -1.37
CA LYS A 155 -14.08 6.14 -1.32
C LYS A 155 -13.59 4.75 -1.74
N TRP A 156 -12.34 4.60 -2.19
CA TRP A 156 -11.77 3.29 -2.50
C TRP A 156 -11.77 2.31 -1.31
N LEU A 157 -11.88 2.83 -0.08
CA LEU A 157 -11.99 2.09 1.15
C LEU A 157 -12.93 2.83 2.10
N ASP A 158 -14.06 2.21 2.44
CA ASP A 158 -14.97 2.69 3.46
C ASP A 158 -14.58 2.10 4.82
N VAL A 159 -14.46 2.97 5.84
CA VAL A 159 -14.13 2.59 7.22
C VAL A 159 -15.31 2.94 8.11
N ASN A 160 -16.15 1.94 8.38
CA ASN A 160 -17.32 2.11 9.24
C ASN A 160 -16.95 1.97 10.72
N THR A 161 -16.75 3.11 11.38
CA THR A 161 -16.43 3.23 12.81
C THR A 161 -17.63 3.18 13.74
N ALA A 162 -18.87 3.14 13.20
CA ALA A 162 -20.08 2.97 14.02
C ALA A 162 -20.21 1.54 14.59
N THR A 163 -19.39 0.61 14.09
CA THR A 163 -19.32 -0.79 14.54
C THR A 163 -18.06 -1.02 15.36
N MET A 164 -18.14 -1.90 16.35
CA MET A 164 -16.99 -2.34 17.15
C MET A 164 -16.81 -3.86 16.99
N PRO A 165 -15.72 -4.34 16.35
CA PRO A 165 -14.63 -3.57 15.73
C PRO A 165 -15.05 -2.83 14.44
N PRO A 166 -14.32 -1.80 14.00
CA PRO A 166 -14.61 -1.09 12.74
C PRO A 166 -14.55 -2.03 11.53
N VAL A 167 -15.51 -1.87 10.62
CA VAL A 167 -15.61 -2.65 9.39
C VAL A 167 -14.95 -1.89 8.24
N TYR A 168 -14.10 -2.59 7.48
CA TYR A 168 -13.36 -2.06 6.35
C TYR A 168 -13.91 -2.67 5.07
N THR A 169 -14.37 -1.84 4.14
CA THR A 169 -15.00 -2.30 2.90
C THR A 169 -14.32 -1.65 1.71
N LEU A 170 -13.59 -2.44 0.91
CA LEU A 170 -13.06 -1.99 -0.38
C LEU A 170 -14.23 -1.70 -1.32
N SER A 171 -14.18 -0.58 -2.04
CA SER A 171 -15.19 -0.30 -3.07
C SER A 171 -15.10 -1.29 -4.23
N GLY A 172 -13.87 -1.76 -4.51
CA GLY A 172 -13.54 -2.60 -5.66
C GLY A 172 -13.72 -1.90 -7.00
N LYS A 173 -13.98 -0.58 -7.00
CA LYS A 173 -14.24 0.22 -8.20
C LYS A 173 -12.96 0.76 -8.81
N VAL A 174 -13.03 1.03 -10.11
CA VAL A 174 -12.02 1.81 -10.82
C VAL A 174 -12.37 3.29 -10.74
N TYR A 175 -11.37 4.10 -10.41
CA TYR A 175 -11.44 5.56 -10.37
C TYR A 175 -10.64 6.11 -11.54
N LEU A 176 -11.24 7.03 -12.30
CA LEU A 176 -10.54 7.82 -13.30
C LEU A 176 -10.06 9.11 -12.67
N ILE A 177 -8.84 9.49 -12.97
CA ILE A 177 -8.22 10.72 -12.50
C ILE A 177 -7.85 11.53 -13.74
N LYS A 178 -8.38 12.75 -13.84
CA LYS A 178 -7.90 13.74 -14.80
C LYS A 178 -6.79 14.54 -14.12
N LEU A 179 -5.57 14.41 -14.62
CA LEU A 179 -4.40 15.11 -14.09
C LEU A 179 -4.36 16.56 -14.60
N SER A 180 -3.57 17.40 -13.94
CA SER A 180 -3.47 18.83 -14.23
C SER A 180 -2.89 19.13 -15.62
N ASP A 181 -2.12 18.21 -16.19
CA ASP A 181 -1.60 18.27 -17.56
C ASP A 181 -2.62 17.83 -18.64
N GLY A 182 -3.82 17.40 -18.22
CA GLY A 182 -4.89 16.93 -19.08
C GLY A 182 -4.80 15.45 -19.48
N THR A 183 -3.79 14.72 -19.02
CA THR A 183 -3.73 13.26 -19.17
C THR A 183 -4.66 12.57 -18.17
N PHE A 184 -4.96 11.30 -18.43
CA PHE A 184 -5.82 10.50 -17.56
C PHE A 184 -5.04 9.32 -16.97
N ALA A 185 -5.32 9.02 -15.71
CA ALA A 185 -4.97 7.77 -15.06
C ALA A 185 -6.25 7.01 -14.68
N ALA A 186 -6.18 5.68 -14.65
CA ALA A 186 -7.19 4.85 -13.99
C ALA A 186 -6.54 4.10 -12.84
N VAL A 187 -7.14 4.13 -11.66
CA VAL A 187 -6.61 3.46 -10.47
C VAL A 187 -7.67 2.61 -9.80
N ARG A 188 -7.23 1.54 -9.12
CA ARG A 188 -8.07 0.68 -8.29
C ARG A 188 -7.28 0.23 -7.07
N LEU A 189 -7.85 0.42 -5.89
CA LEU A 189 -7.30 -0.15 -4.66
C LEU A 189 -7.63 -1.64 -4.62
N SER A 190 -6.60 -2.47 -4.72
CA SER A 190 -6.72 -3.93 -4.73
C SER A 190 -6.58 -4.53 -3.34
N ASN A 191 -5.79 -3.90 -2.47
CA ASN A 191 -5.63 -4.31 -1.08
C ASN A 191 -5.23 -3.12 -0.20
N TYR A 192 -5.55 -3.21 1.10
CA TYR A 192 -5.21 -2.23 2.14
C TYR A 192 -4.44 -2.85 3.32
N MET A 193 -4.05 -4.13 3.18
CA MET A 193 -3.27 -4.88 4.16
C MET A 193 -2.05 -5.55 3.52
N ASN A 194 -1.01 -5.81 4.29
CA ASN A 194 0.11 -6.64 3.88
C ASN A 194 -0.16 -8.15 4.07
N ASP A 195 0.82 -8.99 3.71
CA ASP A 195 0.77 -10.46 3.89
C ASP A 195 0.50 -10.89 5.35
N ALA A 196 0.86 -10.05 6.33
CA ALA A 196 0.64 -10.28 7.76
C ALA A 196 -0.72 -9.74 8.27
N SER A 197 -1.62 -9.31 7.37
CA SER A 197 -2.92 -8.69 7.69
C SER A 197 -2.82 -7.38 8.50
N VAL A 198 -1.67 -6.71 8.45
CA VAL A 198 -1.48 -5.38 9.03
C VAL A 198 -2.08 -4.36 8.06
N LYS A 199 -2.94 -3.47 8.57
CA LYS A 199 -3.65 -2.46 7.75
C LYS A 199 -2.80 -1.21 7.52
N GLY A 200 -2.99 -0.57 6.37
CA GLY A 200 -2.27 0.64 5.96
C GLY A 200 -1.21 0.39 4.89
N PHE A 201 -0.98 -0.87 4.52
CA PHE A 201 -0.19 -1.22 3.35
C PHE A 201 -1.09 -1.27 2.12
N MET A 202 -0.94 -0.31 1.22
CA MET A 202 -1.87 -0.14 0.10
C MET A 202 -1.29 -0.71 -1.18
N THR A 203 -2.09 -1.54 -1.85
CA THR A 203 -1.79 -2.07 -3.18
C THR A 203 -2.72 -1.42 -4.19
N ILE A 204 -2.18 -0.56 -5.05
CA ILE A 204 -2.92 0.25 -6.01
C ILE A 204 -2.54 -0.22 -7.41
N ASP A 205 -3.49 -0.82 -8.12
CA ASP A 205 -3.30 -1.10 -9.54
C ASP A 205 -3.65 0.14 -10.35
N TYR A 206 -2.91 0.39 -11.42
CA TYR A 206 -3.09 1.58 -12.24
C TYR A 206 -2.94 1.33 -13.74
N VAL A 207 -3.51 2.24 -14.53
CA VAL A 207 -3.27 2.41 -15.96
C VAL A 207 -2.92 3.88 -16.22
N TYR A 208 -1.71 4.14 -16.70
CA TYR A 208 -1.21 5.46 -17.06
C TYR A 208 -0.11 5.38 -18.15
N PRO A 209 -0.16 6.21 -19.22
CA PRO A 209 -1.27 7.10 -19.57
C PRO A 209 -2.48 6.31 -20.08
N LEU A 210 -3.68 6.78 -19.74
CA LEU A 210 -4.93 6.25 -20.26
C LEU A 210 -5.37 7.06 -21.50
N ASN A 211 -5.43 6.38 -22.64
CA ASN A 211 -5.94 6.96 -23.87
C ASN A 211 -7.46 6.77 -23.94
N LEU A 212 -8.21 7.77 -23.51
CA LEU A 212 -9.64 7.86 -23.80
C LEU A 212 -9.81 8.26 -25.27
N GLY A 213 -10.68 7.56 -26.01
CA GLY A 213 -10.93 7.88 -27.41
C GLY A 213 -11.33 9.36 -27.54
N LYS A 214 -10.53 10.16 -28.25
CA LYS A 214 -10.90 11.55 -28.53
C LYS A 214 -12.20 11.53 -29.32
N CYS A 215 -13.20 12.32 -28.91
CA CYS A 215 -14.30 12.67 -29.80
C CYS A 215 -13.70 13.22 -31.09
N GLN A 216 -13.97 12.57 -32.22
CA GLN A 216 -13.80 13.24 -33.50
C GLN A 216 -14.85 14.36 -33.53
N GLU A 217 -14.40 15.61 -33.52
CA GLU A 217 -15.22 16.76 -33.90
C GLU A 217 -15.78 16.60 -35.31
#